data_AF-A0A238BX46-F1
#
_entry.id   AF-A0A238BX46-F1
#
_cell.length_a   1.000
_cell.length_b   1.000
_cell.length_c   1.000
_cell.angle_alpha   90.00
_cell.angle_beta   90.00
_cell.angle_gamma   90.00
#
_symmetry.space_group_name_H-M   'P 1'
#
loop_
_entity.id
_entity.type
_entity.pdbx_description
1 polymer ?
#
loop_
_entity_poly.entity_id
_entity_poly.type
_entity_poly.pdbx_seq_one_letter_code
_entity_poly.pdbx_strand_id
1 'polypeptide(L)'
;MHQLAFITLAFWLTNTADECLGTPGEIFIPLQSALRMRFSDDIFRQLSGVVEYLFKKHVKQIIIPPQQQCFPEGCIKIQNFQLIAHQNPSHVGVVPTPPNLLTLRISGFSFYIAGTLYGQLQPIPLLPVVTVSTYGTLAISANQLVVEATFDIQKTVDNVPYIRVVSCSLINDVTVAQVENMGLLTVIVNTKYQYEITIKTREILEETLCTTVNNVVNDELNSQLYQIPSQISISDLYRMLFEKKNNTDGQKMKRAVGSEPNYLQVPTQLEIQTTSRRDTLQESHLNRSSRLFDRSSHGNDIESVVLNSSSDFSIAIALQKSKKVLPSINNNLEISRRKLALLILSLNILDTSATYGRFFTGLDGDNPYHRPERLQFSKVIDESAVDLLISEFIINTLFLKAHIIGALVFSVNSITPVLGKLIRTSCTVDEVCLSDLVPEVAEAYPNKQLEIILHTTQPPKAVISTGIATVMLEGRATFLIEETTEKIGMIPFSTTIQCNVVSLPGRIGGFIKIKKLQFHEHIDFLNLSLQSMNGFKEAAKRAMMKMANEMFKEGINLNESTASRLSNTSISLVNGAILLQTKLDIERSFYQQMPTSL
;
A
#
# COMPACT_ATOMS: atom_id res chain seq x y z
N MET A 1 -25.86 -56.57 15.83
CA MET A 1 -24.99 -55.61 16.56
C MET A 1 -23.90 -54.94 15.71
N HIS A 2 -23.69 -55.31 14.43
CA HIS A 2 -22.69 -54.64 13.58
C HIS A 2 -23.20 -53.47 12.71
N GLN A 3 -24.52 -53.28 12.59
CA GLN A 3 -25.07 -52.15 11.81
C GLN A 3 -25.35 -50.88 12.62
N LEU A 4 -25.40 -50.96 13.97
CA LEU A 4 -25.60 -49.77 14.79
C LEU A 4 -24.30 -48.95 14.95
N ALA A 5 -23.14 -49.60 14.95
CA ALA A 5 -21.83 -48.95 15.11
C ALA A 5 -21.42 -48.08 13.91
N PHE A 6 -21.87 -48.41 12.69
CA PHE A 6 -21.62 -47.60 11.50
C PHE A 6 -22.44 -46.31 11.47
N ILE A 7 -23.66 -46.33 12.03
CA ILE A 7 -24.53 -45.15 12.08
C ILE A 7 -24.07 -44.19 13.18
N THR A 8 -23.49 -44.69 14.29
CA THR A 8 -22.93 -43.82 15.33
C THR A 8 -21.61 -43.15 14.93
N LEU A 9 -20.80 -43.79 14.06
CA LEU A 9 -19.59 -43.16 13.50
C LEU A 9 -19.95 -42.10 12.44
N ALA A 10 -21.00 -42.35 11.65
CA ALA A 10 -21.49 -41.38 10.67
C ALA A 10 -22.12 -40.14 11.33
N PHE A 11 -22.80 -40.29 12.47
CA PHE A 11 -23.38 -39.16 13.21
C PHE A 11 -22.35 -38.33 14.02
N TRP A 12 -21.16 -38.88 14.29
CA TRP A 12 -20.04 -38.13 14.87
C TRP A 12 -19.18 -37.37 13.84
N LEU A 13 -19.29 -37.72 12.55
CA LEU A 13 -18.61 -37.03 11.44
C LEU A 13 -19.44 -35.94 10.77
N THR A 14 -20.71 -35.75 11.15
CA THR A 14 -21.60 -34.74 10.55
C THR A 14 -21.94 -33.57 11.48
N ASN A 15 -21.22 -33.39 12.60
CA ASN A 15 -21.49 -32.30 13.56
C ASN A 15 -20.32 -31.32 13.78
N THR A 16 -19.43 -31.22 12.79
CA THR A 16 -18.51 -30.08 12.63
C THR A 16 -18.53 -29.63 11.16
N ALA A 17 -19.72 -29.32 10.66
CA ALA A 17 -19.90 -28.69 9.36
C ALA A 17 -20.19 -27.20 9.58
N ASP A 18 -19.14 -26.43 9.92
CA ASP A 18 -19.03 -25.03 9.50
C ASP A 18 -17.58 -24.47 9.60
N GLU A 19 -16.56 -25.32 9.69
CA GLU A 19 -15.16 -24.90 9.65
C GLU A 19 -14.43 -25.63 8.52
N CYS A 20 -13.72 -24.84 7.71
CA CYS A 20 -12.75 -25.26 6.69
C CYS A 20 -13.31 -25.85 5.38
N LEU A 21 -13.78 -24.96 4.48
CA LEU A 21 -13.62 -25.19 3.04
C LEU A 21 -12.13 -25.05 2.67
N GLY A 22 -11.44 -26.18 2.65
CA GLY A 22 -10.12 -26.33 2.03
C GLY A 22 -9.47 -27.67 2.39
N THR A 23 -9.48 -28.65 1.49
CA THR A 23 -8.51 -29.76 1.42
C THR A 23 -8.41 -30.26 -0.03
N PRO A 24 -7.33 -30.95 -0.49
CA PRO A 24 -6.03 -31.22 0.13
C PRO A 24 -4.84 -30.78 -0.76
N GLY A 25 -3.78 -30.25 -0.13
CA GLY A 25 -2.52 -29.93 -0.81
C GLY A 25 -1.87 -28.71 -0.18
N GLU A 26 -1.09 -28.97 0.86
CA GLU A 26 -0.42 -27.98 1.73
C GLU A 26 -1.36 -27.17 2.62
N ILE A 27 -1.44 -27.61 3.88
CA ILE A 27 -1.89 -26.76 4.99
C ILE A 27 -0.82 -25.68 5.13
N PHE A 28 -0.98 -24.58 4.40
CA PHE A 28 -0.26 -23.36 4.70
C PHE A 28 -0.77 -22.90 6.07
N ILE A 29 -0.04 -23.24 7.13
CA ILE A 29 -0.27 -22.65 8.45
C ILE A 29 0.09 -21.18 8.24
N PRO A 30 -0.88 -20.26 8.18
CA PRO A 30 -0.52 -18.86 8.03
C PRO A 30 0.39 -18.52 9.20
N LEU A 31 1.56 -17.97 8.89
CA LEU A 31 2.38 -17.36 9.91
C LEU A 31 1.46 -16.37 10.64
N GLN A 32 1.55 -16.33 11.97
CA GLN A 32 0.73 -15.42 12.74
C GLN A 32 0.99 -14.01 12.17
N SER A 33 0.08 -13.45 11.36
CA SER A 33 0.29 -12.18 10.68
C SER A 33 -0.52 -11.12 11.41
N ALA A 34 0.05 -9.92 11.57
CA ALA A 34 -0.62 -8.85 12.29
C ALA A 34 -1.64 -8.14 11.38
N LEU A 35 -1.27 -8.00 10.10
CA LEU A 35 -2.14 -7.60 9.00
C LEU A 35 -2.31 -8.78 8.05
N ARG A 36 -3.47 -8.87 7.41
CA ARG A 36 -3.67 -9.81 6.32
C ARG A 36 -4.46 -9.16 5.21
N MET A 37 -3.94 -9.19 4.00
CA MET A 37 -4.63 -8.70 2.81
C MET A 37 -5.14 -9.89 1.99
N ARG A 38 -6.29 -9.70 1.35
CA ARG A 38 -6.91 -10.63 0.41
C ARG A 38 -7.26 -9.87 -0.86
N PHE A 39 -6.78 -10.39 -1.99
CA PHE A 39 -7.10 -9.91 -3.33
C PHE A 39 -8.11 -10.85 -3.98
N SER A 40 -9.17 -10.30 -4.56
CA SER A 40 -10.23 -11.06 -5.21
C SER A 40 -10.04 -11.13 -6.74
N ASP A 41 -10.90 -11.88 -7.42
CA ASP A 41 -10.89 -12.06 -8.88
C ASP A 41 -10.91 -10.76 -9.67
N ASP A 42 -11.53 -9.70 -9.14
CA ASP A 42 -11.57 -8.39 -9.80
C ASP A 42 -10.16 -7.83 -10.05
N ILE A 43 -9.25 -7.99 -9.08
CA ILE A 43 -7.86 -7.56 -9.19
C ILE A 43 -7.13 -8.34 -10.28
N PHE A 44 -7.36 -9.64 -10.36
CA PHE A 44 -6.72 -10.51 -11.35
C PHE A 44 -7.23 -10.26 -12.77
N ARG A 45 -8.51 -9.89 -12.91
CA ARG A 45 -9.08 -9.42 -14.16
C ARG A 45 -8.42 -8.12 -14.62
N GLN A 46 -8.28 -7.13 -13.73
CA GLN A 46 -7.58 -5.88 -14.04
C GLN A 46 -6.10 -6.12 -14.39
N LEU A 47 -5.41 -6.99 -13.65
CA LEU A 47 -4.02 -7.37 -13.94
C LEU A 47 -3.89 -8.03 -15.32
N SER A 48 -4.86 -8.85 -15.72
CA SER A 48 -4.87 -9.45 -17.06
C SER A 48 -4.93 -8.38 -18.15
N GLY A 49 -5.71 -7.31 -17.96
CA GLY A 49 -5.75 -6.15 -18.85
C GLY A 49 -4.43 -5.37 -18.91
N VAL A 50 -3.78 -5.17 -17.76
CA VAL A 50 -2.44 -4.55 -17.69
C VAL A 50 -1.39 -5.39 -18.44
N VAL A 51 -1.42 -6.72 -18.28
CA VAL A 51 -0.49 -7.60 -19.00
C VAL A 51 -0.76 -7.62 -20.51
N GLU A 52 -2.02 -7.57 -20.93
CA GLU A 52 -2.35 -7.45 -22.36
C GLU A 52 -1.76 -6.16 -22.97
N TYR A 53 -1.83 -5.05 -22.25
CA TYR A 53 -1.18 -3.80 -22.65
C TYR A 53 0.35 -3.94 -22.71
N LEU A 54 0.97 -4.51 -21.68
CA LEU A 54 2.41 -4.72 -21.64
C LEU A 54 2.90 -5.61 -22.79
N PHE A 55 2.13 -6.65 -23.13
CA PHE A 55 2.40 -7.47 -24.31
C PHE A 55 2.43 -6.61 -25.58
N LYS A 56 1.40 -5.79 -25.83
CA LYS A 56 1.32 -4.90 -27.00
C LYS A 56 2.47 -3.89 -27.06
N LYS A 57 2.92 -3.40 -25.90
CA LYS A 57 4.05 -2.46 -25.77
C LYS A 57 5.39 -3.13 -26.14
N HIS A 58 5.65 -4.32 -25.61
CA HIS A 58 6.97 -4.96 -25.72
C HIS A 58 7.12 -5.93 -26.91
N VAL A 59 6.03 -6.43 -27.51
CA VAL A 59 6.10 -7.40 -28.63
C VAL A 59 6.90 -6.88 -29.82
N LYS A 60 6.86 -5.57 -30.10
CA LYS A 60 7.60 -4.94 -31.19
C LYS A 60 9.09 -4.76 -30.91
N GLN A 61 9.50 -4.91 -29.65
CA GLN A 61 10.87 -4.71 -29.17
C GLN A 61 11.57 -6.06 -28.89
N ILE A 62 10.97 -7.18 -29.29
CA ILE A 62 11.57 -8.49 -29.12
C ILE A 62 12.83 -8.59 -29.99
N ILE A 63 13.95 -8.92 -29.35
CA ILE A 63 15.24 -9.12 -30.00
C ILE A 63 15.59 -10.61 -29.93
N ILE A 64 15.69 -11.26 -31.08
CA ILE A 64 16.17 -12.65 -31.17
C ILE A 64 17.69 -12.63 -31.42
N PRO A 65 18.50 -13.26 -30.55
CA PRO A 65 19.95 -13.23 -30.69
C PRO A 65 20.43 -14.02 -31.93
N PRO A 66 21.55 -13.60 -32.55
CA PRO A 66 22.12 -14.32 -33.68
C PRO A 66 22.53 -15.74 -33.27
N GLN A 67 22.39 -16.68 -34.20
CA GLN A 67 22.62 -18.10 -33.99
C GLN A 67 23.73 -18.61 -34.89
N GLN A 68 24.45 -19.62 -34.43
CA GLN A 68 25.39 -20.37 -35.25
C GLN A 68 25.14 -21.85 -35.06
N GLN A 69 24.89 -22.56 -36.16
CA GLN A 69 24.70 -24.00 -36.16
C GLN A 69 25.75 -24.64 -37.06
N CYS A 70 26.40 -25.68 -36.55
CA CYS A 70 27.39 -26.45 -37.29
C CYS A 70 26.88 -27.86 -37.56
N PHE A 71 27.18 -28.35 -38.75
CA PHE A 71 26.86 -29.67 -39.29
C PHE A 71 28.15 -30.32 -39.82
N PRO A 72 28.15 -31.63 -40.14
CA PRO A 72 29.29 -32.27 -40.79
C PRO A 72 29.71 -31.61 -42.10
N GLU A 73 28.75 -31.00 -42.82
CA GLU A 73 29.00 -30.26 -44.05
C GLU A 73 29.47 -28.82 -43.80
N GLY A 74 29.52 -28.30 -42.58
CA GLY A 74 29.98 -26.94 -42.30
C GLY A 74 29.08 -26.15 -41.37
N CYS A 75 29.40 -24.87 -41.18
CA CYS A 75 28.69 -24.00 -40.23
C CYS A 75 27.91 -22.90 -40.94
N ILE A 76 26.71 -22.65 -40.43
CA ILE A 76 25.81 -21.60 -40.86
C ILE A 76 25.61 -20.62 -39.70
N LYS A 77 25.67 -19.33 -40.01
CA LYS A 77 25.28 -18.25 -39.10
C LYS A 77 23.95 -17.66 -39.54
N ILE A 78 23.08 -17.42 -38.58
CA ILE A 78 21.77 -16.80 -38.77
C ILE A 78 21.74 -15.53 -37.94
N GLN A 79 21.47 -14.39 -38.57
CA GLN A 79 21.48 -13.08 -37.91
C GLN A 79 20.40 -12.18 -38.47
N ASN A 80 20.26 -10.99 -37.89
CA ASN A 80 19.27 -9.98 -38.31
C ASN A 80 17.85 -10.54 -38.33
N PHE A 81 17.46 -11.25 -37.26
CA PHE A 81 16.09 -11.67 -37.09
C PHE A 81 15.17 -10.45 -37.01
N GLN A 82 14.11 -10.46 -37.81
CA GLN A 82 13.11 -9.40 -37.90
C GLN A 82 11.72 -9.99 -37.75
N LEU A 83 10.92 -9.39 -36.88
CA LEU A 83 9.50 -9.69 -36.77
C LEU A 83 8.76 -9.02 -37.94
N ILE A 84 8.41 -9.80 -38.96
CA ILE A 84 7.76 -9.33 -40.19
C ILE A 84 6.29 -9.02 -39.92
N ALA A 85 5.62 -9.92 -39.20
CA ALA A 85 4.23 -9.75 -38.80
C ALA A 85 3.97 -10.44 -37.46
N HIS A 86 2.98 -9.93 -36.73
CA HIS A 86 2.48 -10.56 -35.51
C HIS A 86 0.97 -10.45 -35.43
N GLN A 87 0.37 -11.38 -34.71
CA GLN A 87 -1.03 -11.37 -34.30
C GLN A 87 -1.09 -11.21 -32.79
N ASN A 88 -1.98 -10.34 -32.30
CA ASN A 88 -2.22 -10.17 -30.87
C ASN A 88 -2.86 -11.43 -30.25
N PRO A 89 -2.65 -11.68 -28.94
CA PRO A 89 -3.24 -12.83 -28.25
C PRO A 89 -4.77 -12.75 -28.23
N SER A 90 -5.42 -13.91 -28.31
CA SER A 90 -6.88 -14.04 -28.14
C SER A 90 -7.28 -14.07 -26.67
N HIS A 91 -6.37 -14.47 -25.78
CA HIS A 91 -6.61 -14.50 -24.35
C HIS A 91 -5.32 -14.21 -23.57
N VAL A 92 -5.46 -13.37 -22.55
CA VAL A 92 -4.45 -13.10 -21.52
C VAL A 92 -5.15 -13.27 -20.18
N GLY A 93 -4.59 -14.13 -19.34
CA GLY A 93 -5.14 -14.41 -18.01
C GLY A 93 -4.04 -14.47 -16.98
N VAL A 94 -4.20 -13.72 -15.89
CA VAL A 94 -3.41 -13.83 -14.67
C VAL A 94 -4.32 -14.38 -13.59
N VAL A 95 -3.97 -15.51 -12.97
CA VAL A 95 -4.79 -16.14 -11.94
C VAL A 95 -3.95 -16.66 -10.78
N PRO A 96 -4.46 -16.60 -9.53
CA PRO A 96 -3.78 -17.21 -8.40
C PRO A 96 -3.85 -18.74 -8.48
N THR A 97 -2.72 -19.39 -8.21
CA THR A 97 -2.54 -20.84 -8.25
C THR A 97 -1.99 -21.31 -6.90
N PRO A 98 -2.67 -22.22 -6.18
CA PRO A 98 -2.17 -22.76 -4.93
C PRO A 98 -0.77 -23.41 -5.08
N PRO A 99 0.07 -23.40 -4.03
CA PRO A 99 -0.22 -22.88 -2.68
C PRO A 99 0.05 -21.38 -2.53
N ASN A 100 0.88 -20.76 -3.37
CA ASN A 100 1.32 -19.36 -3.24
C ASN A 100 1.83 -18.75 -4.56
N LEU A 101 1.36 -19.27 -5.70
CA LEU A 101 1.80 -18.86 -7.03
C LEU A 101 0.77 -17.97 -7.73
N LEU A 102 1.24 -17.22 -8.71
CA LEU A 102 0.43 -16.58 -9.74
C LEU A 102 0.79 -17.22 -11.08
N THR A 103 -0.21 -17.54 -11.90
CA THR A 103 0.00 -18.10 -13.24
C THR A 103 -0.47 -17.10 -14.27
N LEU A 104 0.44 -16.73 -15.17
CA LEU A 104 0.16 -16.00 -16.41
C LEU A 104 0.02 -16.98 -17.55
N ARG A 105 -1.04 -16.83 -18.33
CA ARG A 105 -1.23 -17.51 -19.59
C ARG A 105 -1.58 -16.52 -20.68
N ILE A 106 -0.75 -16.47 -21.73
CA ILE A 106 -0.97 -15.68 -22.95
C ILE A 106 -1.14 -16.68 -24.08
N SER A 107 -2.29 -16.68 -24.77
CA SER A 107 -2.59 -17.67 -25.79
C SER A 107 -3.15 -17.09 -27.08
N GLY A 108 -2.92 -17.80 -28.19
CA GLY A 108 -3.52 -17.51 -29.49
C GLY A 108 -2.86 -16.35 -30.23
N PHE A 109 -1.62 -16.01 -29.90
CA PHE A 109 -0.81 -15.06 -30.66
C PHE A 109 0.06 -15.81 -31.67
N SER A 110 0.50 -15.11 -32.72
CA SER A 110 1.30 -15.72 -33.79
C SER A 110 2.41 -14.77 -34.23
N PHE A 111 3.57 -15.31 -34.61
CA PHE A 111 4.71 -14.56 -35.13
C PHE A 111 5.16 -15.08 -36.48
N TYR A 112 5.51 -14.14 -37.36
CA TYR A 112 6.20 -14.39 -38.61
C TYR A 112 7.54 -13.68 -38.55
N ILE A 113 8.61 -14.46 -38.53
CA ILE A 113 9.97 -13.96 -38.34
C ILE A 113 10.81 -14.33 -39.55
N ALA A 114 11.66 -13.42 -40.01
CA ALA A 114 12.65 -13.70 -41.03
C ALA A 114 14.05 -13.43 -40.49
N GLY A 115 15.00 -14.30 -40.77
CA GLY A 115 16.41 -14.13 -40.43
C GLY A 115 17.30 -14.30 -41.66
N THR A 116 18.43 -13.60 -41.70
CA THR A 116 19.42 -13.75 -42.77
C THR A 116 20.40 -14.87 -42.46
N LEU A 117 20.59 -15.77 -43.41
CA LEU A 117 21.41 -16.97 -43.28
C LEU A 117 22.65 -16.84 -44.18
N TYR A 118 23.84 -17.04 -43.61
CA TYR A 118 25.10 -17.03 -44.35
C TYR A 118 26.06 -18.08 -43.80
N GLY A 119 26.80 -18.76 -44.66
CA GLY A 119 27.70 -19.83 -44.23
C GLY A 119 28.55 -20.38 -45.36
N GLN A 120 29.46 -21.29 -44.99
CA GLN A 120 30.25 -22.06 -45.94
C GLN A 120 29.93 -23.53 -45.72
N LEU A 121 29.40 -24.18 -46.77
CA LEU A 121 29.06 -25.59 -46.77
C LEU A 121 29.97 -26.37 -47.73
N GLN A 122 30.41 -27.53 -47.28
CA GLN A 122 31.11 -28.58 -48.00
C GLN A 122 30.13 -29.75 -48.21
N PRO A 123 29.32 -29.72 -49.30
CA PRO A 123 28.30 -30.73 -49.55
C PRO A 123 28.87 -32.13 -49.83
N ILE A 124 30.17 -32.25 -50.14
CA ILE A 124 30.87 -33.53 -50.36
C ILE A 124 32.02 -33.64 -49.35
N PRO A 125 31.85 -34.39 -48.25
CA PRO A 125 32.86 -34.51 -47.18
C PRO A 125 34.21 -35.05 -47.66
N LEU A 126 34.22 -35.82 -48.76
CA LEU A 126 35.40 -36.49 -49.31
C LEU A 126 36.24 -35.61 -50.27
N LEU A 127 35.81 -34.39 -50.57
CA LEU A 127 36.51 -33.44 -51.45
C LEU A 127 36.72 -32.09 -50.73
N PRO A 128 37.84 -31.90 -49.99
CA PRO A 128 38.08 -30.72 -49.15
C PRO A 128 38.29 -29.39 -49.92
N VAL A 129 38.22 -29.41 -51.26
CA VAL A 129 38.51 -28.26 -52.12
C VAL A 129 37.24 -27.48 -52.52
N VAL A 130 36.04 -28.04 -52.27
CA VAL A 130 34.77 -27.43 -52.71
C VAL A 130 33.98 -26.94 -51.50
N THR A 131 34.27 -25.71 -51.08
CA THR A 131 33.43 -24.95 -50.14
C THR A 131 32.52 -23.99 -50.91
N VAL A 132 31.22 -24.09 -50.71
CA VAL A 132 30.23 -23.20 -51.32
C VAL A 132 29.78 -22.19 -50.26
N SER A 133 29.97 -20.91 -50.55
CA SER A 133 29.34 -19.84 -49.77
C SER A 133 27.85 -19.83 -50.05
N THR A 134 27.05 -20.02 -49.01
CA THR A 134 25.60 -20.03 -49.10
C THR A 134 25.03 -18.80 -48.44
N TYR A 135 24.08 -18.16 -49.13
CA TYR A 135 23.26 -17.07 -48.61
C TYR A 135 21.80 -17.46 -48.78
N GLY A 136 20.97 -17.17 -47.77
CA GLY A 136 19.54 -17.44 -47.82
C GLY A 136 18.79 -16.70 -46.72
N THR A 137 17.50 -16.99 -46.61
CA THR A 137 16.60 -16.44 -45.59
C THR A 137 16.01 -17.60 -44.79
N LEU A 138 16.05 -17.52 -43.47
CA LEU A 138 15.26 -18.41 -42.60
C LEU A 138 13.90 -17.76 -42.36
N ALA A 139 12.83 -18.38 -42.86
CA ALA A 139 11.46 -17.97 -42.62
C ALA A 139 10.85 -18.84 -41.52
N ILE A 140 10.36 -18.21 -40.45
CA ILE A 140 9.77 -18.86 -39.29
C ILE A 140 8.30 -18.45 -39.19
N SER A 141 7.41 -19.45 -39.15
CA SER A 141 5.99 -19.27 -38.87
C SER A 141 5.66 -19.97 -37.55
N ALA A 142 5.32 -19.17 -36.55
CA ALA A 142 5.02 -19.63 -35.20
C ALA A 142 3.56 -19.26 -34.89
N ASN A 143 2.65 -20.24 -35.01
CA ASN A 143 1.20 -20.01 -34.98
C ASN A 143 0.57 -20.53 -33.70
N GLN A 144 -0.47 -19.82 -33.22
CA GLN A 144 -1.26 -20.19 -32.03
C GLN A 144 -0.40 -20.44 -30.77
N LEU A 145 0.61 -19.59 -30.57
CA LEU A 145 1.53 -19.69 -29.45
C LEU A 145 0.81 -19.56 -28.10
N VAL A 146 1.27 -20.33 -27.12
CA VAL A 146 0.84 -20.23 -25.72
C VAL A 146 2.05 -20.12 -24.82
N VAL A 147 2.21 -18.97 -24.17
CA VAL A 147 3.21 -18.77 -23.12
C VAL A 147 2.52 -18.94 -21.78
N GLU A 148 3.08 -19.83 -20.96
CA GLU A 148 2.66 -20.04 -19.58
C GLU A 148 3.85 -19.74 -18.66
N ALA A 149 3.63 -18.85 -17.70
CA ALA A 149 4.62 -18.47 -16.71
C ALA A 149 4.03 -18.49 -15.31
N THR A 150 4.80 -18.95 -14.34
CA THR A 150 4.41 -18.92 -12.93
C THR A 150 5.32 -17.98 -12.15
N PHE A 151 4.75 -17.30 -11.17
CA PHE A 151 5.45 -16.34 -10.33
C PHE A 151 5.18 -16.59 -8.85
N ASP A 152 6.16 -16.29 -8.02
CA ASP A 152 5.99 -16.13 -6.58
C ASP A 152 6.32 -14.70 -6.15
N ILE A 153 5.79 -14.30 -5.00
CA ILE A 153 6.09 -13.01 -4.38
C ILE A 153 7.05 -13.27 -3.23
N GLN A 154 8.21 -12.62 -3.29
CA GLN A 154 9.28 -12.74 -2.30
C GLN A 154 9.67 -11.37 -1.75
N LYS A 155 10.63 -11.37 -0.82
CA LYS A 155 11.25 -10.17 -0.30
C LYS A 155 12.76 -10.26 -0.31
N THR A 156 13.42 -9.13 -0.49
CA THR A 156 14.86 -9.00 -0.34
C THR A 156 15.27 -9.04 1.14
N VAL A 157 16.58 -9.07 1.41
CA VAL A 157 17.14 -8.94 2.76
C VAL A 157 16.71 -7.63 3.43
N ASP A 158 16.52 -6.57 2.63
CA ASP A 158 16.06 -5.25 3.09
C ASP A 158 14.52 -5.15 3.21
N ASN A 159 13.81 -6.29 3.20
CA ASN A 159 12.35 -6.40 3.24
C ASN A 159 11.62 -5.70 2.08
N VAL A 160 12.26 -5.54 0.92
CA VAL A 160 11.62 -4.99 -0.27
C VAL A 160 10.90 -6.10 -1.02
N PRO A 161 9.58 -5.99 -1.27
CA PRO A 161 8.83 -7.01 -1.98
C PRO A 161 9.13 -7.00 -3.48
N TYR A 162 9.22 -8.18 -4.09
CA TYR A 162 9.37 -8.33 -5.53
C TYR A 162 8.70 -9.61 -6.04
N ILE A 163 8.30 -9.60 -7.30
CA ILE A 163 7.79 -10.75 -8.03
C ILE A 163 8.96 -11.44 -8.71
N ARG A 164 9.03 -12.76 -8.58
CA ARG A 164 10.05 -13.59 -9.23
C ARG A 164 9.37 -14.58 -10.17
N VAL A 165 9.93 -14.72 -11.37
CA VAL A 165 9.53 -15.76 -12.32
C VAL A 165 10.06 -17.11 -11.83
N VAL A 166 9.17 -18.05 -11.52
CA VAL A 166 9.51 -19.39 -11.05
C VAL A 166 9.72 -20.33 -12.24
N SER A 167 8.80 -20.27 -13.21
CA SER A 167 8.92 -20.99 -14.47
C SER A 167 8.31 -20.17 -15.60
N CYS A 168 8.80 -20.41 -16.81
CA CYS A 168 8.19 -19.91 -18.03
C CYS A 168 8.45 -20.93 -19.14
N SER A 169 7.44 -21.21 -19.95
CA SER A 169 7.57 -22.15 -21.06
C SER A 169 6.64 -21.80 -22.22
N LEU A 170 6.99 -22.28 -23.40
CA LEU A 170 6.17 -22.23 -24.61
C LEU A 170 5.47 -23.58 -24.81
N ILE A 171 4.13 -23.59 -24.67
CA ILE A 171 3.31 -24.80 -24.68
C ILE A 171 2.41 -24.79 -25.92
N ASN A 172 2.10 -25.97 -26.47
CA ASN A 172 1.06 -26.18 -27.49
C ASN A 172 1.15 -25.25 -28.73
N ASP A 173 2.36 -24.92 -29.17
CA ASP A 173 2.62 -24.13 -30.37
C ASP A 173 2.75 -24.98 -31.64
N VAL A 174 2.43 -24.36 -32.77
CA VAL A 174 2.75 -24.86 -34.10
C VAL A 174 3.83 -23.97 -34.71
N THR A 175 5.08 -24.33 -34.45
CA THR A 175 6.25 -23.63 -35.01
C THR A 175 6.79 -24.42 -36.20
N VAL A 176 6.97 -23.75 -37.33
CA VAL A 176 7.59 -24.28 -38.54
C VAL A 176 8.65 -23.29 -39.01
N ALA A 177 9.85 -23.79 -39.30
CA ALA A 177 10.94 -22.98 -39.83
C ALA A 177 11.44 -23.58 -41.13
N GLN A 178 11.61 -22.76 -42.17
CA GLN A 178 12.06 -23.19 -43.49
C GLN A 178 13.10 -22.23 -44.05
N VAL A 179 14.06 -22.76 -44.80
CA VAL A 179 15.04 -21.95 -45.52
C VAL A 179 14.49 -21.59 -46.89
N GLU A 180 14.65 -20.34 -47.28
CA GLU A 180 14.27 -19.78 -48.56
C GLU A 180 15.49 -19.15 -49.24
N ASN A 181 15.45 -19.06 -50.57
CA ASN A 181 16.44 -18.32 -51.36
C ASN A 181 17.91 -18.79 -51.20
N MET A 182 18.15 -20.06 -50.89
CA MET A 182 19.50 -20.65 -50.78
C MET A 182 19.99 -21.32 -52.09
N GLY A 183 19.39 -20.95 -53.23
CA GLY A 183 19.68 -21.55 -54.53
C GLY A 183 19.36 -23.04 -54.58
N LEU A 184 20.22 -23.83 -55.26
CA LEU A 184 20.05 -25.28 -55.45
C LEU A 184 20.04 -26.09 -54.14
N LEU A 185 20.58 -25.51 -53.05
CA LEU A 185 20.68 -26.19 -51.75
C LEU A 185 19.41 -26.04 -50.90
N THR A 186 18.48 -25.16 -51.28
CA THR A 186 17.23 -24.89 -50.52
C THR A 186 16.43 -26.18 -50.28
N VAL A 187 16.20 -26.96 -51.34
CA VAL A 187 15.43 -28.21 -51.27
C VAL A 187 16.15 -29.25 -50.40
N ILE A 188 17.48 -29.34 -50.52
CA ILE A 188 18.29 -30.31 -49.77
C ILE A 188 18.22 -29.99 -48.27
N VAL A 189 18.37 -28.72 -47.88
CA VAL A 189 18.32 -28.31 -46.48
C VAL A 189 16.94 -28.53 -45.88
N ASN A 190 15.87 -28.10 -46.56
CA ASN A 190 14.50 -28.29 -46.08
C ASN A 190 14.04 -29.76 -46.14
N THR A 191 14.72 -30.64 -46.85
CA THR A 191 14.41 -32.09 -46.83
C THR A 191 15.19 -32.79 -45.73
N LYS A 192 16.47 -32.43 -45.53
CA LYS A 192 17.37 -33.12 -44.61
C LYS A 192 17.29 -32.60 -43.16
N TYR A 193 17.17 -31.29 -42.97
CA TYR A 193 17.36 -30.62 -41.67
C TYR A 193 16.10 -29.93 -41.12
N GLN A 194 14.94 -30.16 -41.75
CA GLN A 194 13.69 -29.48 -41.38
C GLN A 194 13.32 -29.66 -39.92
N TYR A 195 13.50 -30.87 -39.40
CA TYR A 195 13.16 -31.22 -38.03
C TYR A 195 14.07 -30.51 -37.03
N GLU A 196 15.38 -30.57 -37.25
CA GLU A 196 16.39 -29.94 -36.41
C GLU A 196 16.25 -28.41 -36.41
N ILE A 197 16.03 -27.80 -37.58
CA ILE A 197 15.81 -26.36 -37.71
C ILE A 197 14.55 -25.94 -36.96
N THR A 198 13.46 -26.71 -37.08
CA THR A 198 12.19 -26.41 -36.41
C THR A 198 12.32 -26.53 -34.89
N ILE A 199 12.95 -27.59 -34.37
CA ILE A 199 13.19 -27.75 -32.93
C ILE A 199 14.06 -26.64 -32.39
N LYS A 200 15.19 -26.35 -33.06
CA LYS A 200 16.09 -25.30 -32.61
C LYS A 200 15.40 -23.94 -32.60
N THR A 201 14.56 -23.66 -33.60
CA THR A 201 13.76 -22.44 -33.66
C THR A 201 12.78 -22.35 -32.50
N ARG A 202 12.10 -23.44 -32.14
CA ARG A 202 11.20 -23.49 -30.98
C ARG A 202 11.96 -23.15 -29.68
N GLU A 203 13.12 -23.76 -29.45
CA GLU A 203 13.95 -23.49 -28.27
C GLU A 203 14.34 -22.00 -28.18
N ILE A 204 14.78 -21.42 -29.30
CA ILE A 204 15.16 -20.00 -29.36
C ILE A 204 13.97 -19.08 -29.08
N LEU A 205 12.79 -19.42 -29.63
CA LEU A 205 11.56 -18.65 -29.39
C LEU A 205 11.14 -18.70 -27.92
N GLU A 206 11.18 -19.89 -27.31
CA GLU A 206 10.88 -20.07 -25.89
C GLU A 206 11.84 -19.26 -25.01
N GLU A 207 13.15 -19.37 -25.23
CA GLU A 207 14.17 -18.63 -24.49
C GLU A 207 13.97 -17.11 -24.65
N THR A 208 13.72 -16.64 -25.87
CA THR A 208 13.52 -15.20 -26.16
C THR A 208 12.26 -14.67 -25.47
N LEU A 209 11.15 -15.41 -25.56
CA LEU A 209 9.88 -15.03 -24.94
C LEU A 209 9.97 -15.02 -23.41
N CYS A 210 10.56 -16.06 -22.82
CA CYS A 210 10.71 -16.14 -21.38
C CYS A 210 11.69 -15.11 -20.82
N THR A 211 12.77 -14.80 -21.54
CA THR A 211 13.66 -13.69 -21.20
C THR A 211 12.91 -12.36 -21.24
N THR A 212 12.05 -12.16 -22.24
CA THR A 212 11.21 -10.95 -22.34
C THR A 212 10.24 -10.85 -21.16
N VAL A 213 9.57 -11.94 -20.78
CA VAL A 213 8.69 -11.98 -19.60
C VAL A 213 9.46 -11.59 -18.34
N ASN A 214 10.66 -12.17 -18.13
CA ASN A 214 11.49 -11.84 -16.98
C ASN A 214 11.90 -10.36 -16.95
N ASN A 215 12.29 -9.79 -18.10
CA ASN A 215 12.65 -8.37 -18.20
C ASN A 215 11.45 -7.47 -17.89
N VAL A 216 10.28 -7.75 -18.45
CA VAL A 216 9.05 -6.97 -18.19
C VAL A 216 8.67 -7.02 -16.70
N VAL A 217 8.76 -8.20 -16.08
CA VAL A 217 8.51 -8.33 -14.63
C VAL A 217 9.47 -7.45 -13.83
N ASN A 218 10.77 -7.45 -14.16
CA ASN A 218 11.76 -6.67 -13.44
C ASN A 218 11.64 -5.16 -13.68
N ASP A 219 11.45 -4.74 -14.93
CA ASP A 219 11.51 -3.34 -15.33
C ASP A 219 10.18 -2.60 -15.10
N GLU A 220 9.04 -3.28 -15.28
CA GLU A 220 7.72 -2.64 -15.20
C GLU A 220 6.97 -2.99 -13.89
N LEU A 221 7.04 -4.23 -13.40
CA LEU A 221 6.29 -4.63 -12.21
C LEU A 221 7.09 -4.41 -10.91
N ASN A 222 8.32 -4.93 -10.85
CA ASN A 222 9.16 -4.81 -9.66
C ASN A 222 9.58 -3.36 -9.38
N SER A 223 9.73 -2.53 -10.42
CA SER A 223 9.98 -1.09 -10.26
C SER A 223 8.82 -0.35 -9.58
N GLN A 224 7.58 -0.81 -9.75
CA GLN A 224 6.40 -0.27 -9.06
C GLN A 224 6.30 -0.80 -7.63
N LEU A 225 6.58 -2.09 -7.41
CA LEU A 225 6.61 -2.67 -6.06
C LEU A 225 7.67 -2.02 -5.17
N TYR A 226 8.81 -1.61 -5.75
CA TYR A 226 9.85 -0.86 -5.06
C TYR A 226 9.36 0.49 -4.50
N GLN A 227 8.30 1.07 -5.07
CA GLN A 227 7.74 2.33 -4.59
C GLN A 227 6.85 2.16 -3.35
N ILE A 228 6.44 0.92 -3.04
CA ILE A 228 5.64 0.61 -1.86
C ILE A 228 6.54 0.74 -0.63
N PRO A 229 6.20 1.61 0.34
CA PRO A 229 7.04 1.80 1.51
C PRO A 229 7.00 0.56 2.42
N SER A 230 8.16 0.16 2.96
CA SER A 230 8.27 -0.91 3.96
C SER A 230 7.77 -0.49 5.34
N GLN A 231 7.56 0.81 5.55
CA GLN A 231 7.05 1.40 6.77
C GLN A 231 6.08 2.53 6.45
N ILE A 232 4.96 2.59 7.18
CA ILE A 232 3.97 3.66 7.02
C ILE A 232 3.67 4.29 8.38
N SER A 233 3.64 5.63 8.43
CA SER A 233 3.16 6.31 9.62
C SER A 233 1.63 6.24 9.70
N ILE A 234 1.08 6.21 10.90
CA ILE A 234 -0.38 6.25 11.11
C ILE A 234 -0.98 7.52 10.50
N SER A 235 -0.26 8.64 10.53
CA SER A 235 -0.69 9.88 9.87
C SER A 235 -0.76 9.76 8.35
N ASP A 236 0.22 9.10 7.72
CA ASP A 236 0.20 8.92 6.27
C ASP A 236 -0.89 7.94 5.85
N LEU A 237 -1.11 6.88 6.63
CA LEU A 237 -2.22 5.95 6.43
C LEU A 237 -3.58 6.65 6.58
N TYR A 238 -3.73 7.50 7.60
CA TYR A 238 -4.94 8.31 7.78
C TYR A 238 -5.16 9.25 6.59
N ARG A 239 -4.11 9.95 6.15
CA ARG A 239 -4.19 10.85 4.97
C ARG A 239 -4.54 10.09 3.70
N MET A 240 -3.98 8.90 3.49
CA MET A 240 -4.26 8.05 2.34
C MET A 240 -5.73 7.59 2.30
N LEU A 241 -6.30 7.23 3.45
CA LEU A 241 -7.65 6.68 3.53
C LEU A 241 -8.75 7.73 3.69
N PHE A 242 -8.47 8.88 4.31
CA PHE A 242 -9.51 9.81 4.79
C PHE A 242 -9.37 11.26 4.30
N GLU A 243 -8.18 11.72 3.91
CA GLU A 243 -7.99 13.13 3.50
C GLU A 243 -8.14 13.34 1.99
N LYS A 244 -8.78 14.45 1.60
CA LYS A 244 -8.81 14.90 0.21
C LYS A 244 -7.46 15.48 -0.16
N LYS A 245 -6.79 14.91 -1.16
CA LYS A 245 -5.70 15.62 -1.83
C LYS A 245 -6.32 16.75 -2.65
N ASN A 246 -6.29 17.98 -2.13
CA ASN A 246 -6.61 19.16 -2.93
C ASN A 246 -5.56 19.25 -4.04
N ASN A 247 -6.01 19.45 -5.28
CA ASN A 247 -5.19 19.40 -6.50
C ASN A 247 -4.23 20.61 -6.64
N THR A 248 -3.85 21.26 -5.54
CA THR A 248 -3.07 22.50 -5.53
C THR A 248 -1.66 22.38 -4.97
N ASP A 249 -1.21 21.20 -4.56
CA ASP A 249 0.21 20.99 -4.21
C ASP A 249 0.86 19.90 -5.07
N GLY A 250 1.24 20.32 -6.27
CA GLY A 250 2.27 19.68 -7.06
C GLY A 250 3.65 20.05 -6.53
N GLN A 251 3.98 19.69 -5.29
CA GLN A 251 5.37 19.66 -4.83
C GLN A 251 5.81 18.21 -4.66
N LYS A 252 6.84 17.86 -5.43
CA LYS A 252 7.62 16.64 -5.30
C LYS A 252 7.89 16.38 -3.81
N MET A 253 7.57 15.16 -3.39
CA MET A 253 7.83 14.64 -2.05
C MET A 253 9.33 14.72 -1.74
N LYS A 254 9.79 15.85 -1.19
CA LYS A 254 11.10 15.92 -0.52
C LYS A 254 10.95 15.15 0.79
N ARG A 255 11.43 13.91 0.78
CA ARG A 255 11.67 13.13 2.00
C ARG A 255 12.63 13.92 2.89
N ALA A 256 12.15 14.41 4.02
CA ALA A 256 13.00 14.72 5.15
C ALA A 256 13.36 13.41 5.84
N VAL A 257 14.38 12.73 5.32
CA VAL A 257 15.21 11.81 6.11
C VAL A 257 16.55 12.52 6.24
N GLY A 258 16.63 13.38 7.25
CA GLY A 258 17.85 14.02 7.70
C GLY A 258 18.10 13.58 9.13
N SER A 259 18.58 12.35 9.32
CA SER A 259 19.29 11.98 10.54
C SER A 259 20.77 12.06 10.21
N GLU A 260 21.40 13.21 10.51
CA GLU A 260 22.85 13.32 10.55
C GLU A 260 23.39 12.31 11.58
N PRO A 261 24.33 11.41 11.20
CA PRO A 261 25.05 10.63 12.18
C PRO A 261 26.15 11.51 12.78
N ASN A 262 25.98 11.90 14.05
CA ASN A 262 27.08 12.38 14.89
C ASN A 262 28.12 11.27 15.04
N TYR A 263 29.15 11.26 14.19
CA TYR A 263 30.37 10.51 14.46
C TYR A 263 31.24 11.29 15.43
N LEU A 264 31.31 10.79 16.67
CA LEU A 264 32.41 11.07 17.57
C LEU A 264 33.73 10.72 16.86
N GLN A 265 34.66 11.66 16.84
CA GLN A 265 36.02 11.48 16.39
C GLN A 265 36.73 10.42 17.24
N VAL A 266 37.33 9.43 16.58
CA VAL A 266 38.47 8.68 17.13
C VAL A 266 39.56 8.66 16.06
N PRO A 267 40.78 9.12 16.37
CA PRO A 267 41.87 9.13 15.41
C PRO A 267 42.52 7.74 15.38
N THR A 268 42.71 7.16 14.21
CA THR A 268 43.75 6.13 14.06
C THR A 268 44.36 6.21 12.68
N GLN A 269 45.66 6.50 12.69
CA GLN A 269 46.54 6.53 11.55
C GLN A 269 46.60 5.15 10.89
N LEU A 270 46.54 5.11 9.57
CA LEU A 270 47.43 4.23 8.81
C LEU A 270 47.59 4.80 7.39
N GLU A 271 48.78 5.33 7.12
CA GLU A 271 49.29 5.55 5.77
C GLU A 271 49.38 4.21 5.05
N ILE A 272 49.05 4.19 3.76
CA ILE A 272 49.91 3.64 2.71
C ILE A 272 49.66 4.45 1.44
N GLN A 273 50.78 4.92 0.89
CA GLN A 273 50.93 5.79 -0.27
C GLN A 273 50.74 5.04 -1.59
N THR A 274 50.29 5.75 -2.62
CA THR A 274 50.92 5.87 -3.97
C THR A 274 50.08 6.86 -4.81
N THR A 275 50.48 8.13 -4.95
CA THR A 275 51.12 8.74 -6.15
C THR A 275 50.34 8.50 -7.46
N SER A 276 49.77 9.51 -8.14
CA SER A 276 50.52 10.55 -8.89
C SER A 276 49.67 11.77 -9.31
N ARG A 277 50.21 12.96 -8.97
CA ARG A 277 50.24 14.30 -9.61
C ARG A 277 49.49 14.55 -10.95
N ARG A 278 48.64 15.60 -11.00
CA ARG A 278 48.83 16.96 -11.64
C ARG A 278 48.64 16.92 -13.17
N ASP A 279 47.93 17.83 -13.85
CA ASP A 279 47.95 19.29 -13.77
C ASP A 279 46.62 19.96 -14.18
N THR A 280 46.43 21.16 -13.66
CA THR A 280 45.50 22.19 -14.12
C THR A 280 46.07 22.96 -15.32
N LEU A 281 45.28 23.26 -16.36
CA LEU A 281 45.31 24.59 -16.99
C LEU A 281 44.07 24.85 -17.90
N GLN A 282 43.29 25.82 -17.45
CA GLN A 282 42.57 26.89 -18.15
C GLN A 282 42.90 27.13 -19.64
N GLU A 283 41.87 27.25 -20.48
CA GLU A 283 41.69 28.40 -21.40
C GLU A 283 40.32 28.40 -22.09
N SER A 284 40.03 29.54 -22.71
CA SER A 284 38.74 30.18 -22.88
C SER A 284 38.44 30.51 -24.35
N HIS A 285 37.15 30.76 -24.62
CA HIS A 285 36.59 31.49 -25.78
C HIS A 285 36.62 30.82 -27.17
N LEU A 286 35.45 30.67 -27.82
CA LEU A 286 34.97 31.55 -28.92
C LEU A 286 33.78 30.92 -29.71
N ASN A 287 32.83 31.80 -30.06
CA ASN A 287 31.89 31.83 -31.20
C ASN A 287 30.90 30.66 -31.43
N ARG A 288 29.58 30.85 -31.33
CA ARG A 288 28.63 31.71 -32.08
C ARG A 288 28.29 31.23 -33.50
N SER A 289 27.14 30.55 -33.58
CA SER A 289 26.02 30.69 -34.54
C SER A 289 26.14 30.21 -35.99
N SER A 290 25.18 29.38 -36.42
CA SER A 290 24.29 29.67 -37.56
C SER A 290 23.07 28.73 -37.55
N ARG A 291 21.83 29.28 -37.50
CA ARG A 291 20.84 29.45 -38.60
C ARG A 291 19.95 28.20 -38.78
N LEU A 292 18.67 28.22 -39.12
CA LEU A 292 17.60 29.19 -39.43
C LEU A 292 16.34 28.32 -39.63
N PHE A 293 15.14 28.78 -39.26
CA PHE A 293 13.98 28.90 -40.18
C PHE A 293 12.80 29.55 -39.46
N ASP A 294 12.40 30.69 -40.02
CA ASP A 294 11.27 31.55 -39.66
C ASP A 294 9.90 30.93 -40.01
N ARG A 295 8.88 31.31 -39.23
CA ARG A 295 7.62 31.82 -39.81
C ARG A 295 6.90 32.77 -38.84
N SER A 296 6.69 33.99 -39.30
CA SER A 296 5.91 35.10 -38.74
C SER A 296 4.38 34.84 -38.88
N SER A 297 3.41 35.61 -38.35
CA SER A 297 3.38 37.02 -37.93
C SER A 297 2.13 37.40 -37.07
N HIS A 298 2.22 38.59 -36.45
CA HIS A 298 1.17 39.58 -36.09
C HIS A 298 0.26 39.36 -34.86
N GLY A 299 0.02 40.34 -33.97
CA GLY A 299 0.49 41.73 -33.89
C GLY A 299 -0.13 42.50 -32.71
N ASN A 300 0.41 43.71 -32.49
CA ASN A 300 -0.03 44.85 -31.67
C ASN A 300 0.50 45.00 -30.23
N ASP A 301 1.48 45.90 -30.14
CA ASP A 301 1.97 46.68 -29.01
C ASP A 301 0.87 47.58 -28.40
N ILE A 302 0.90 47.77 -27.07
CA ILE A 302 0.72 49.07 -26.39
C ILE A 302 1.59 49.09 -25.11
N GLU A 303 2.62 49.94 -25.15
CA GLU A 303 3.36 50.63 -24.06
C GLU A 303 2.45 51.20 -22.95
N SER A 304 2.82 51.58 -21.73
CA SER A 304 4.04 51.68 -20.92
C SER A 304 3.62 52.34 -19.57
N VAL A 305 4.57 52.60 -18.66
CA VAL A 305 4.56 53.69 -17.64
C VAL A 305 3.70 53.43 -16.37
N VAL A 306 4.09 53.71 -15.12
CA VAL A 306 5.37 54.01 -14.42
C VAL A 306 5.04 54.18 -12.91
N LEU A 307 5.98 53.77 -12.06
CA LEU A 307 6.36 54.26 -10.71
C LEU A 307 5.34 54.57 -9.58
N ASN A 308 5.63 53.88 -8.46
CA ASN A 308 5.94 54.40 -7.11
C ASN A 308 4.86 54.91 -6.12
N SER A 309 5.17 54.52 -4.87
CA SER A 309 5.08 55.25 -3.60
C SER A 309 3.86 55.08 -2.69
N SER A 310 4.11 54.29 -1.64
CA SER A 310 3.96 54.58 -0.20
C SER A 310 2.82 55.45 0.37
N SER A 311 2.20 54.85 1.39
CA SER A 311 1.84 55.37 2.72
C SER A 311 0.54 56.17 2.96
N ASP A 312 -0.25 55.58 3.88
CA ASP A 312 -0.99 56.17 5.03
C ASP A 312 -2.48 56.56 4.95
N PHE A 313 -3.29 55.79 5.72
CA PHE A 313 -4.34 56.15 6.72
C PHE A 313 -5.46 57.16 6.30
N SER A 314 -6.79 57.01 6.49
CA SER A 314 -7.64 56.24 7.44
C SER A 314 -9.17 56.33 7.09
N ILE A 315 -9.95 55.35 7.61
CA ILE A 315 -11.35 55.41 8.17
C ILE A 315 -12.60 55.31 7.25
N ALA A 316 -13.19 54.09 7.30
CA ALA A 316 -14.60 53.68 7.53
C ALA A 316 -15.72 54.07 6.51
N ILE A 317 -16.72 53.25 6.13
CA ILE A 317 -17.62 52.35 6.88
C ILE A 317 -18.23 51.26 5.96
N ALA A 318 -18.32 50.04 6.51
CA ALA A 318 -19.29 48.93 6.35
C ALA A 318 -19.78 48.42 4.97
N LEU A 319 -19.45 47.15 4.70
CA LEU A 319 -20.47 46.07 4.64
C LEU A 319 -19.82 44.70 4.93
N GLN A 320 -20.06 44.21 6.15
CA GLN A 320 -19.80 42.83 6.58
C GLN A 320 -20.86 41.87 6.04
N LYS A 321 -20.41 40.68 5.63
CA LYS A 321 -21.04 39.33 5.70
C LYS A 321 -20.37 38.48 4.61
N SER A 322 -19.60 37.42 4.84
CA SER A 322 -19.51 36.46 5.93
C SER A 322 -18.11 35.83 5.91
N LYS A 323 -17.19 36.30 6.75
CA LYS A 323 -15.95 35.58 7.04
C LYS A 323 -16.24 34.71 8.25
N LYS A 324 -16.58 33.44 8.02
CA LYS A 324 -16.77 32.46 9.09
C LYS A 324 -15.40 32.29 9.76
N VAL A 325 -15.25 32.94 10.91
CA VAL A 325 -14.10 32.83 11.81
C VAL A 325 -14.00 31.35 12.20
N LEU A 326 -12.97 30.67 11.72
CA LEU A 326 -12.57 29.35 12.19
C LEU A 326 -11.92 29.58 13.57
N PRO A 327 -12.50 29.10 14.68
CA PRO A 327 -11.88 29.26 15.99
C PRO A 327 -10.64 28.35 16.05
N SER A 328 -9.55 28.89 16.58
CA SER A 328 -8.30 28.18 16.87
C SER A 328 -8.58 26.94 17.73
N ILE A 329 -8.47 25.76 17.14
CA ILE A 329 -8.56 24.48 17.83
C ILE A 329 -7.21 24.21 18.51
N ASN A 330 -7.16 24.46 19.82
CA ASN A 330 -6.63 23.55 20.85
C ASN A 330 -5.18 23.03 20.69
N ASN A 331 -4.20 23.78 21.21
CA ASN A 331 -2.77 23.43 21.23
C ASN A 331 -2.48 22.00 21.77
N ASN A 332 -3.24 21.50 22.76
CA ASN A 332 -2.96 20.18 23.36
C ASN A 332 -3.48 19.00 22.54
N LEU A 333 -4.66 19.11 21.90
CA LEU A 333 -5.14 18.10 20.96
C LEU A 333 -4.27 18.06 19.70
N GLU A 334 -3.76 19.23 19.28
CA GLU A 334 -2.79 19.33 18.20
C GLU A 334 -1.43 18.70 18.57
N ILE A 335 -0.94 18.89 19.79
CA ILE A 335 0.28 18.24 20.29
C ILE A 335 0.12 16.72 20.36
N SER A 336 -0.98 16.20 20.92
CA SER A 336 -1.25 14.76 20.94
C SER A 336 -1.39 14.20 19.52
N ARG A 337 -2.04 14.93 18.59
CA ARG A 337 -2.08 14.55 17.16
C ARG A 337 -0.69 14.51 16.51
N ARG A 338 0.17 15.51 16.79
CA ARG A 338 1.56 15.53 16.30
C ARG A 338 2.37 14.36 16.84
N LYS A 339 2.17 13.96 18.10
CA LYS A 339 2.81 12.77 18.68
C LYS A 339 2.28 11.47 18.08
N LEU A 340 0.97 11.36 17.82
CA LEU A 340 0.38 10.19 17.15
C LEU A 340 0.89 10.02 15.70
N ALA A 341 1.28 11.10 15.03
CA ALA A 341 1.90 11.05 13.71
C ALA A 341 3.27 10.34 13.70
N LEU A 342 3.93 10.21 14.86
CA LEU A 342 5.21 9.50 14.99
C LEU A 342 5.05 7.97 15.06
N LEU A 343 3.82 7.46 15.12
CA LEU A 343 3.57 6.03 15.18
C LEU A 343 3.80 5.39 13.80
N ILE A 344 4.76 4.46 13.74
CA ILE A 344 5.14 3.75 12.52
C ILE A 344 4.68 2.28 12.60
N LEU A 345 4.11 1.81 11.50
CA LEU A 345 3.81 0.41 11.21
C LEU A 345 4.81 -0.13 10.20
N SER A 346 5.40 -1.28 10.49
CA SER A 346 6.15 -2.04 9.49
C SER A 346 5.16 -2.79 8.58
N LEU A 347 5.48 -2.88 7.29
CA LEU A 347 4.69 -3.56 6.26
C LEU A 347 5.51 -4.71 5.64
N ASN A 348 6.33 -5.38 6.44
CA ASN A 348 7.17 -6.47 5.97
C ASN A 348 6.31 -7.69 5.59
N ILE A 349 6.49 -8.24 4.39
CA ILE A 349 5.85 -9.50 4.01
C ILE A 349 6.38 -10.62 4.91
N LEU A 350 5.47 -11.36 5.53
CA LEU A 350 5.74 -12.57 6.29
C LEU A 350 5.45 -13.80 5.46
N ASP A 351 4.29 -13.79 4.80
CA ASP A 351 3.75 -14.98 4.17
C ASP A 351 2.88 -14.62 2.96
N THR A 352 2.78 -15.57 2.03
CA THR A 352 1.89 -15.47 0.87
C THR A 352 1.20 -16.80 0.67
N SER A 353 -0.08 -16.77 0.31
CA SER A 353 -0.85 -17.98 0.02
C SER A 353 -1.90 -17.71 -1.04
N ALA A 354 -2.34 -18.73 -1.75
CA ALA A 354 -3.29 -18.64 -2.84
C ALA A 354 -4.33 -19.75 -2.76
N THR A 355 -5.57 -19.38 -3.10
CA THR A 355 -6.64 -20.33 -3.47
C THR A 355 -7.00 -20.07 -4.93
N TYR A 356 -7.77 -20.96 -5.55
CA TYR A 356 -8.38 -20.65 -6.84
C TYR A 356 -9.22 -19.36 -6.71
N GLY A 357 -8.83 -18.34 -7.46
CA GLY A 357 -9.45 -17.00 -7.51
C GLY A 357 -9.09 -16.01 -6.40
N ARG A 358 -8.25 -16.37 -5.40
CA ARG A 358 -7.83 -15.42 -4.36
C ARG A 358 -6.36 -15.56 -4.00
N PHE A 359 -5.74 -14.42 -3.70
CA PHE A 359 -4.37 -14.37 -3.20
C PHE A 359 -4.33 -13.63 -1.88
N PHE A 360 -3.49 -14.09 -0.97
CA PHE A 360 -3.36 -13.58 0.38
C PHE A 360 -1.91 -13.21 0.64
N THR A 361 -1.72 -12.11 1.35
CA THR A 361 -0.41 -11.71 1.88
C THR A 361 -0.55 -11.34 3.35
N GLY A 362 0.26 -11.97 4.20
CA GLY A 362 0.42 -11.64 5.60
C GLY A 362 1.55 -10.65 5.78
N LEU A 363 1.28 -9.56 6.48
CA LEU A 363 2.31 -8.57 6.83
C LEU A 363 2.58 -8.59 8.33
N ASP A 364 3.82 -8.28 8.67
CA ASP A 364 4.26 -8.17 10.05
C ASP A 364 3.69 -6.93 10.72
N GLY A 365 3.61 -7.00 12.05
CA GLY A 365 3.45 -5.88 12.93
C GLY A 365 4.49 -6.08 14.02
N ASP A 366 5.52 -5.23 14.01
CA ASP A 366 6.58 -5.24 15.02
C ASP A 366 5.98 -5.18 16.45
N ASN A 367 6.73 -5.64 17.49
CA ASN A 367 6.52 -5.39 18.95
C ASN A 367 5.93 -6.55 19.83
N PRO A 368 5.74 -6.42 21.17
CA PRO A 368 6.15 -7.41 22.19
C PRO A 368 4.96 -8.20 22.78
N TYR A 369 3.77 -8.09 22.20
CA TYR A 369 2.57 -8.77 22.67
C TYR A 369 2.51 -10.19 22.09
N HIS A 370 1.75 -11.09 22.72
CA HIS A 370 1.45 -12.38 22.09
C HIS A 370 0.53 -12.15 20.89
N ARG A 371 1.02 -12.58 19.73
CA ARG A 371 0.29 -12.46 18.47
C ARG A 371 -0.90 -13.43 18.48
N PRO A 372 -2.07 -13.05 17.93
CA PRO A 372 -3.20 -13.97 17.82
C PRO A 372 -2.81 -15.23 17.08
N GLU A 373 -3.27 -16.39 17.57
CA GLU A 373 -2.93 -17.70 16.99
C GLU A 373 -3.40 -17.84 15.54
N ARG A 374 -4.52 -17.19 15.18
CA ARG A 374 -5.06 -17.19 13.81
C ARG A 374 -5.77 -15.88 13.50
N LEU A 375 -5.34 -15.21 12.42
CA LEU A 375 -6.07 -14.13 11.77
C LEU A 375 -6.70 -14.66 10.48
N GLN A 376 -8.03 -14.80 10.46
CA GLN A 376 -8.77 -15.39 9.35
C GLN A 376 -9.91 -14.47 8.89
N PHE A 377 -10.15 -14.47 7.58
CA PHE A 377 -11.30 -13.76 7.01
C PHE A 377 -12.59 -14.52 7.34
N SER A 378 -13.45 -13.86 8.11
CA SER A 378 -14.80 -14.36 8.40
C SER A 378 -15.68 -14.13 7.16
N LYS A 379 -15.96 -15.21 6.42
CA LYS A 379 -16.81 -15.28 5.21
C LYS A 379 -16.27 -14.55 3.97
N VAL A 380 -16.65 -15.09 2.81
CA VAL A 380 -16.38 -14.53 1.48
C VAL A 380 -17.44 -13.46 1.21
N ILE A 381 -17.01 -12.22 1.04
CA ILE A 381 -17.87 -11.12 0.60
C ILE A 381 -17.36 -10.76 -0.79
N ASP A 382 -18.12 -11.09 -1.83
CA ASP A 382 -17.70 -11.06 -3.24
C ASP A 382 -17.77 -9.68 -3.91
N GLU A 383 -17.93 -8.60 -3.14
CA GLU A 383 -18.17 -7.26 -3.70
C GLU A 383 -16.94 -6.33 -3.72
N SER A 384 -15.88 -6.67 -2.97
CA SER A 384 -14.66 -5.86 -2.84
C SER A 384 -13.48 -6.44 -3.62
N ALA A 385 -12.65 -5.55 -4.19
CA ALA A 385 -11.44 -5.92 -4.92
C ALA A 385 -10.31 -6.31 -3.95
N VAL A 386 -10.23 -5.60 -2.82
CA VAL A 386 -9.22 -5.80 -1.78
C VAL A 386 -9.88 -5.78 -0.41
N ASP A 387 -9.55 -6.78 0.41
CA ASP A 387 -9.88 -6.81 1.83
C ASP A 387 -8.61 -6.77 2.68
N LEU A 388 -8.64 -6.00 3.76
CA LEU A 388 -7.57 -5.88 4.73
C LEU A 388 -8.11 -6.19 6.13
N LEU A 389 -7.53 -7.19 6.79
CA LEU A 389 -7.71 -7.46 8.20
C LEU A 389 -6.59 -6.80 9.00
N ILE A 390 -7.00 -6.05 10.03
CA ILE A 390 -6.12 -5.42 11.01
C ILE A 390 -6.41 -6.05 12.36
N SER A 391 -5.50 -6.89 12.86
CA SER A 391 -5.71 -7.58 14.13
C SER A 391 -5.78 -6.61 15.32
N GLU A 392 -6.47 -7.01 16.37
CA GLU A 392 -6.49 -6.31 17.65
C GLU A 392 -5.09 -6.17 18.27
N PHE A 393 -4.16 -7.06 17.91
CA PHE A 393 -2.75 -6.98 18.28
C PHE A 393 -2.10 -5.68 17.80
N ILE A 394 -2.43 -5.21 16.59
CA ILE A 394 -1.93 -3.93 16.07
C ILE A 394 -2.48 -2.77 16.88
N ILE A 395 -3.78 -2.80 17.17
CA ILE A 395 -4.44 -1.74 17.94
C ILE A 395 -3.84 -1.63 19.33
N ASN A 396 -3.62 -2.76 20.01
CA ASN A 396 -2.98 -2.80 21.33
C ASN A 396 -1.51 -2.36 21.28
N THR A 397 -0.78 -2.72 20.22
CA THR A 397 0.58 -2.25 20.00
C THR A 397 0.64 -0.73 19.80
N LEU A 398 -0.30 -0.16 19.05
CA LEU A 398 -0.40 1.28 18.86
C LEU A 398 -0.76 1.99 20.18
N PHE A 399 -1.62 1.40 21.01
CA PHE A 399 -1.91 1.93 22.34
C PHE A 399 -0.70 1.91 23.27
N LEU A 400 0.10 0.84 23.26
CA LEU A 400 1.36 0.79 24.00
C LEU A 400 2.31 1.91 23.55
N LYS A 401 2.56 2.02 22.24
CA LYS A 401 3.45 3.06 21.70
C LYS A 401 2.93 4.46 22.03
N ALA A 402 1.63 4.71 21.85
CA ALA A 402 0.99 5.99 22.17
C ALA A 402 1.07 6.33 23.67
N HIS A 403 0.95 5.34 24.55
CA HIS A 403 1.11 5.51 25.99
C HIS A 403 2.55 5.92 26.34
N ILE A 404 3.55 5.18 25.84
CA ILE A 404 4.97 5.42 26.13
C ILE A 404 5.41 6.83 25.70
N ILE A 405 4.95 7.32 24.54
CA ILE A 405 5.30 8.67 24.05
C ILE A 405 4.44 9.79 24.66
N GLY A 406 3.51 9.45 25.56
CA GLY A 406 2.60 10.41 26.19
C GLY A 406 1.68 11.11 25.18
N ALA A 407 1.18 10.37 24.18
CA ALA A 407 0.20 10.85 23.22
C ALA A 407 -1.25 10.67 23.72
N LEU A 408 -1.46 9.87 24.76
CA LEU A 408 -2.76 9.61 25.38
C LEU A 408 -3.04 10.57 26.55
N VAL A 409 -2.89 11.87 26.27
CA VAL A 409 -3.17 12.97 27.19
C VAL A 409 -4.28 13.83 26.59
N PHE A 410 -5.35 14.03 27.37
CA PHE A 410 -6.53 14.79 26.95
C PHE A 410 -6.78 15.92 27.96
N SER A 411 -6.92 17.15 27.48
CA SER A 411 -7.28 18.30 28.30
C SER A 411 -8.75 18.64 28.07
N VAL A 412 -9.46 18.89 29.17
CA VAL A 412 -10.84 19.36 29.22
C VAL A 412 -10.83 20.69 29.96
N ASN A 413 -11.24 21.76 29.29
CA ASN A 413 -11.20 23.14 29.77
C ASN A 413 -12.48 23.89 29.40
N SER A 414 -12.54 25.19 29.67
CA SER A 414 -13.68 26.08 29.38
C SER A 414 -14.25 25.94 27.96
N ILE A 415 -13.40 25.73 26.96
CA ILE A 415 -13.79 25.65 25.54
C ILE A 415 -14.25 24.26 25.10
N THR A 416 -14.12 23.24 25.96
CA THR A 416 -14.48 21.87 25.59
C THR A 416 -16.01 21.72 25.52
N PRO A 417 -16.58 21.31 24.38
CA PRO A 417 -18.03 21.19 24.23
C PRO A 417 -18.65 20.25 25.26
N VAL A 418 -19.78 20.66 25.84
CA VAL A 418 -20.51 19.96 26.92
C VAL A 418 -19.75 19.88 28.25
N LEU A 419 -18.50 19.39 28.24
CA LEU A 419 -17.70 19.17 29.45
C LEU A 419 -17.14 20.45 30.09
N GLY A 420 -16.83 21.49 29.31
CA GLY A 420 -16.28 22.74 29.85
C GLY A 420 -17.22 23.46 30.82
N LYS A 421 -18.54 23.34 30.57
CA LYS A 421 -19.59 23.84 31.46
C LYS A 421 -19.73 23.01 32.74
N LEU A 422 -19.51 21.70 32.64
CA LEU A 422 -19.64 20.76 33.77
C LEU A 422 -18.57 21.00 34.85
N ILE A 423 -17.40 21.54 34.49
CA ILE A 423 -16.25 21.67 35.39
C ILE A 423 -16.08 23.07 36.00
N ARG A 424 -17.16 23.86 36.02
CA ARG A 424 -17.20 25.18 36.68
C ARG A 424 -17.48 25.05 38.17
N THR A 425 -16.91 25.95 38.95
CA THR A 425 -17.16 26.05 40.40
C THR A 425 -18.31 27.00 40.76
N SER A 426 -18.95 27.62 39.75
CA SER A 426 -20.21 28.35 39.89
C SER A 426 -21.13 28.08 38.70
N CYS A 427 -22.40 27.77 39.01
CA CYS A 427 -23.40 27.42 38.01
C CYS A 427 -24.32 28.61 37.70
N THR A 428 -24.85 28.65 36.48
CA THR A 428 -25.99 29.51 36.14
C THR A 428 -27.29 28.75 36.44
N VAL A 429 -28.41 29.47 36.52
CA VAL A 429 -29.72 28.92 36.93
C VAL A 429 -30.17 27.71 36.09
N ASP A 430 -29.76 27.65 34.82
CA ASP A 430 -30.21 26.63 33.85
C ASP A 430 -29.16 25.53 33.56
N GLU A 431 -28.01 25.53 34.24
CA GLU A 431 -26.91 24.59 33.93
C GLU A 431 -26.44 23.83 35.19
N VAL A 432 -26.25 22.51 35.06
CA VAL A 432 -25.61 21.70 36.12
C VAL A 432 -24.09 21.75 35.94
N CYS A 433 -23.38 22.20 36.96
CA CYS A 433 -21.93 22.27 36.98
C CYS A 433 -21.33 21.56 38.21
N LEU A 434 -20.02 21.67 38.43
CA LEU A 434 -19.33 20.90 39.46
C LEU A 434 -19.78 21.32 40.86
N SER A 435 -20.09 22.59 41.10
CA SER A 435 -20.55 23.07 42.41
C SER A 435 -21.87 22.46 42.86
N ASP A 436 -22.78 22.17 41.94
CA ASP A 436 -24.06 21.51 42.26
C ASP A 436 -23.86 20.05 42.67
N LEU A 437 -22.77 19.43 42.20
CA LEU A 437 -22.47 18.02 42.39
C LEU A 437 -21.46 17.78 43.52
N VAL A 438 -20.61 18.77 43.79
CA VAL A 438 -19.52 18.77 44.77
C VAL A 438 -19.42 20.17 45.40
N PRO A 439 -20.27 20.49 46.39
CA PRO A 439 -20.37 21.83 46.97
C PRO A 439 -19.06 22.34 47.57
N GLU A 440 -18.23 21.46 48.12
CA GLU A 440 -16.95 21.80 48.76
C GLU A 440 -15.97 22.50 47.80
N VAL A 441 -16.12 22.26 46.49
CA VAL A 441 -15.32 22.93 45.46
C VAL A 441 -15.69 24.41 45.35
N ALA A 442 -16.97 24.76 45.47
CA ALA A 442 -17.44 26.15 45.40
C ALA A 442 -17.02 26.95 46.63
N GLU A 443 -16.95 26.29 47.79
CA GLU A 443 -16.50 26.90 49.04
C GLU A 443 -15.00 27.18 49.02
N ALA A 444 -14.19 26.21 48.58
CA ALA A 444 -12.74 26.34 48.53
C ALA A 444 -12.25 27.25 47.38
N TYR A 445 -12.91 27.17 46.22
CA TYR A 445 -12.48 27.85 44.99
C TYR A 445 -13.66 28.54 44.29
N PRO A 446 -14.23 29.61 44.87
CA PRO A 446 -15.42 30.26 44.33
C PRO A 446 -15.16 30.96 42.98
N ASN A 447 -16.13 30.86 42.06
CA ASN A 447 -16.15 31.54 40.76
C ASN A 447 -14.92 31.28 39.87
N LYS A 448 -14.34 30.09 39.99
CA LYS A 448 -13.25 29.59 39.17
C LYS A 448 -13.72 28.66 38.06
N GLN A 449 -12.97 28.68 36.97
CA GLN A 449 -13.04 27.70 35.90
C GLN A 449 -11.92 26.68 36.09
N LEU A 450 -12.26 25.40 36.00
CA LEU A 450 -11.27 24.33 36.12
C LEU A 450 -10.81 23.84 34.75
N GLU A 451 -9.62 23.27 34.73
CA GLU A 451 -9.08 22.40 33.69
C GLU A 451 -8.88 20.99 34.26
N ILE A 452 -9.26 19.97 33.50
CA ILE A 452 -8.97 18.57 33.81
C ILE A 452 -7.99 18.02 32.78
N ILE A 453 -6.85 17.53 33.26
CA ILE A 453 -5.89 16.79 32.44
C ILE A 453 -6.04 15.29 32.72
N LEU A 454 -6.54 14.58 31.72
CA LEU A 454 -6.65 13.12 31.72
C LEU A 454 -5.37 12.52 31.14
N HIS A 455 -4.75 11.62 31.88
CA HIS A 455 -3.59 10.86 31.40
C HIS A 455 -3.76 9.38 31.72
N THR A 456 -3.35 8.53 30.78
CA THR A 456 -3.30 7.08 31.00
C THR A 456 -2.16 6.71 31.95
N THR A 457 -2.42 5.84 32.92
CA THR A 457 -1.40 5.29 33.84
C THR A 457 -0.80 3.98 33.35
N GLN A 458 -1.50 3.30 32.44
CA GLN A 458 -1.05 2.10 31.75
C GLN A 458 -1.58 2.13 30.31
N PRO A 459 -0.98 1.36 29.38
CA PRO A 459 -1.47 1.21 28.02
C PRO A 459 -2.93 0.74 27.99
N PRO A 460 -3.83 1.41 27.24
CA PRO A 460 -5.17 0.90 27.02
C PRO A 460 -5.16 -0.45 26.32
N LYS A 461 -6.19 -1.25 26.59
CA LYS A 461 -6.40 -2.56 25.94
C LYS A 461 -7.69 -2.55 25.13
N ALA A 462 -7.60 -2.87 23.85
CA ALA A 462 -8.74 -3.17 22.97
C ALA A 462 -8.95 -4.68 22.87
N VAL A 463 -10.23 -5.07 22.89
CA VAL A 463 -10.72 -6.40 22.50
C VAL A 463 -11.75 -6.18 21.40
N ILE A 464 -11.57 -6.83 20.26
CA ILE A 464 -12.46 -6.66 19.10
C ILE A 464 -13.31 -7.91 18.93
N SER A 465 -14.61 -7.71 18.85
CA SER A 465 -15.59 -8.76 18.57
C SER A 465 -16.48 -8.31 17.42
N THR A 466 -17.25 -9.23 16.85
CA THR A 466 -18.17 -8.91 15.76
C THR A 466 -19.07 -7.73 16.11
N GLY A 467 -18.96 -6.64 15.34
CA GLY A 467 -19.73 -5.40 15.49
C GLY A 467 -19.34 -4.47 16.65
N ILE A 468 -18.49 -4.90 17.60
CA ILE A 468 -18.19 -4.14 18.82
C ILE A 468 -16.69 -4.19 19.16
N ALA A 469 -16.07 -3.03 19.35
CA ALA A 469 -14.75 -2.90 19.94
C ALA A 469 -14.88 -2.44 21.39
N THR A 470 -14.30 -3.18 22.33
CA THR A 470 -14.28 -2.81 23.75
C THR A 470 -12.89 -2.32 24.13
N VAL A 471 -12.79 -1.07 24.58
CA VAL A 471 -11.55 -0.45 25.05
C VAL A 471 -11.60 -0.31 26.56
N MET A 472 -10.60 -0.87 27.23
CA MET A 472 -10.35 -0.72 28.66
C MET A 472 -9.22 0.28 28.86
N LEU A 473 -9.47 1.30 29.67
CA LEU A 473 -8.52 2.38 29.93
C LEU A 473 -8.47 2.67 31.42
N GLU A 474 -7.26 2.86 31.93
CA GLU A 474 -7.00 3.33 33.29
C GLU A 474 -6.12 4.56 33.24
N GLY A 475 -6.39 5.49 34.15
CA GLY A 475 -5.74 6.78 34.15
C GLY A 475 -5.98 7.56 35.42
N ARG A 476 -5.56 8.81 35.37
CA ARG A 476 -5.76 9.79 36.43
C ARG A 476 -6.26 11.09 35.80
N ALA A 477 -7.20 11.72 36.47
CA ALA A 477 -7.75 13.02 36.13
C ALA A 477 -7.16 14.04 37.12
N THR A 478 -6.31 14.94 36.63
CA THR A 478 -5.74 16.01 37.44
C THR A 478 -6.58 17.27 37.26
N PHE A 479 -7.05 17.84 38.36
CA PHE A 479 -7.88 19.04 38.39
C PHE A 479 -7.00 20.25 38.70
N LEU A 480 -7.11 21.27 37.87
CA LEU A 480 -6.33 22.51 37.95
C LEU A 480 -7.27 23.70 37.84
N ILE A 481 -6.89 24.84 38.40
CA ILE A 481 -7.53 26.12 38.08
C ILE A 481 -7.00 26.59 36.72
N GLU A 482 -7.88 26.86 35.75
CA GLU A 482 -7.48 27.19 34.36
C GLU A 482 -6.63 28.47 34.28
N GLU A 483 -6.92 29.46 35.14
CA GLU A 483 -6.21 30.76 35.16
C GLU A 483 -4.80 30.68 35.78
N THR A 484 -4.65 29.94 36.88
CA THR A 484 -3.41 29.92 37.68
C THR A 484 -2.59 28.66 37.49
N THR A 485 -3.17 27.63 36.86
CA THR A 485 -2.64 26.25 36.78
C THR A 485 -2.37 25.61 38.14
N GLU A 486 -2.98 26.14 39.22
CA GLU A 486 -2.88 25.58 40.56
C GLU A 486 -3.58 24.21 40.62
N LYS A 487 -2.87 23.19 41.11
CA LYS A 487 -3.42 21.84 41.26
C LYS A 487 -4.36 21.76 42.45
N ILE A 488 -5.63 21.47 42.20
CA ILE A 488 -6.67 21.22 43.20
C ILE A 488 -6.65 19.77 43.68
N GLY A 489 -6.39 18.85 42.75
CA GLY A 489 -6.41 17.45 43.10
C GLY A 489 -6.25 16.46 41.95
N MET A 490 -6.30 15.17 42.29
CA MET A 490 -6.16 14.05 41.37
C MET A 490 -7.15 12.94 41.70
N ILE A 491 -7.84 12.44 40.68
CA ILE A 491 -8.77 11.31 40.76
C ILE A 491 -8.28 10.17 39.88
N PRO A 492 -7.82 9.03 40.45
CA PRO A 492 -7.56 7.82 39.68
C PRO A 492 -8.88 7.21 39.17
N PHE A 493 -8.90 6.75 37.93
CA PHE A 493 -10.10 6.18 37.31
C PHE A 493 -9.82 5.00 36.38
N SER A 494 -10.84 4.16 36.21
CA SER A 494 -10.90 3.12 35.18
C SER A 494 -12.20 3.22 34.39
N THR A 495 -12.13 2.94 33.09
CA THR A 495 -13.29 3.01 32.20
C THR A 495 -13.29 1.85 31.21
N THR A 496 -14.50 1.38 30.88
CA THR A 496 -14.74 0.41 29.82
C THR A 496 -15.66 1.04 28.79
N ILE A 497 -15.14 1.22 27.60
CA ILE A 497 -15.77 1.93 26.48
C ILE A 497 -16.11 0.91 25.41
N GLN A 498 -17.36 0.90 24.95
CA GLN A 498 -17.79 0.10 23.80
C GLN A 498 -17.98 1.02 22.60
N CYS A 499 -17.24 0.75 21.54
CA CYS A 499 -17.30 1.45 20.27
C CYS A 499 -17.96 0.54 19.23
N ASN A 500 -18.98 1.06 18.58
CA ASN A 500 -19.67 0.37 17.50
C ASN A 500 -19.39 1.16 16.23
N VAL A 501 -19.12 0.44 15.15
CA VAL A 501 -18.80 1.03 13.84
C VAL A 501 -19.98 0.78 12.91
N VAL A 502 -20.41 1.82 12.23
CA VAL A 502 -21.47 1.74 11.21
C VAL A 502 -20.89 2.23 9.90
N SER A 503 -20.77 1.33 8.93
CA SER A 503 -20.36 1.71 7.58
C SER A 503 -21.57 2.23 6.80
N LEU A 504 -21.48 3.46 6.32
CA LEU A 504 -22.44 4.08 5.42
C LEU A 504 -21.75 4.34 4.07
N PRO A 505 -22.48 4.44 2.95
CA PRO A 505 -21.87 4.79 1.66
C PRO A 505 -21.08 6.11 1.76
N GLY A 506 -19.76 6.04 1.51
CA GLY A 506 -18.86 7.21 1.58
C GLY A 506 -18.62 7.78 2.97
N ARG A 507 -19.10 7.14 4.06
CA ARG A 507 -18.90 7.62 5.43
C ARG A 507 -18.79 6.48 6.44
N ILE A 508 -17.88 6.60 7.40
CA ILE A 508 -17.87 5.74 8.57
C ILE A 508 -18.47 6.52 9.73
N GLY A 509 -19.60 6.05 10.21
CA GLY A 509 -20.19 6.49 11.47
C GLY A 509 -19.79 5.55 12.61
N GLY A 510 -20.15 5.95 13.81
CA GLY A 510 -20.03 5.08 14.97
C GLY A 510 -20.81 5.61 16.15
N PHE A 511 -20.94 4.78 17.17
CA PHE A 511 -21.44 5.22 18.46
C PHE A 511 -20.59 4.64 19.58
N ILE A 512 -20.37 5.46 20.60
CA ILE A 512 -19.66 5.13 21.81
C ILE A 512 -20.63 5.01 22.98
N LYS A 513 -20.44 3.95 23.77
CA LYS A 513 -21.12 3.74 25.04
C LYS A 513 -20.08 3.48 26.13
N ILE A 514 -20.05 4.34 27.15
CA ILE A 514 -19.24 4.09 28.34
C ILE A 514 -20.01 3.09 29.21
N LYS A 515 -19.58 1.81 29.20
CA LYS A 515 -20.24 0.75 29.96
C LYS A 515 -20.01 0.93 31.45
N LYS A 516 -18.78 1.27 31.82
CA LYS A 516 -18.30 1.40 33.20
C LYS A 516 -17.37 2.61 33.30
N LEU A 517 -17.57 3.44 34.31
CA LEU A 517 -16.61 4.46 34.76
C LEU A 517 -16.53 4.34 36.28
N GLN A 518 -15.34 4.13 36.80
CA GLN A 518 -15.09 4.00 38.23
C GLN A 518 -13.97 4.95 38.63
N PHE A 519 -14.17 5.64 39.76
CA PHE A 519 -13.08 6.30 40.47
C PHE A 519 -12.55 5.31 41.52
N HIS A 520 -11.23 5.32 41.70
CA HIS A 520 -10.57 4.45 42.67
C HIS A 520 -10.34 5.17 44.00
N GLU A 521 -10.05 4.40 45.04
CA GLU A 521 -9.68 4.92 46.36
C GLU A 521 -8.38 5.76 46.27
N HIS A 522 -8.08 6.52 47.33
CA HIS A 522 -6.99 7.51 47.36
C HIS A 522 -7.24 8.72 46.45
N ILE A 523 -8.47 9.24 46.49
CA ILE A 523 -8.83 10.51 45.85
C ILE A 523 -8.11 11.63 46.59
N ASP A 524 -7.20 12.31 45.89
CA ASP A 524 -6.53 13.52 46.36
C ASP A 524 -7.33 14.73 45.85
N PHE A 525 -8.56 14.93 46.32
CA PHE A 525 -9.42 16.03 45.86
C PHE A 525 -10.29 16.52 47.01
N LEU A 526 -9.88 17.62 47.64
CA LEU A 526 -10.57 18.26 48.78
C LEU A 526 -10.90 17.30 49.94
N ASN A 527 -10.11 16.24 50.13
CA ASN A 527 -10.33 15.18 51.12
C ASN A 527 -11.73 14.52 51.04
N LEU A 528 -12.32 14.48 49.84
CA LEU A 528 -13.66 13.95 49.62
C LEU A 528 -13.68 12.43 49.49
N SER A 529 -14.81 11.85 49.89
CA SER A 529 -15.05 10.41 49.73
C SER A 529 -15.43 10.05 48.29
N LEU A 530 -15.23 8.78 47.93
CA LEU A 530 -15.67 8.23 46.64
C LEU A 530 -17.19 8.39 46.41
N GLN A 531 -17.98 8.31 47.49
CA GLN A 531 -19.44 8.42 47.41
C GLN A 531 -19.87 9.85 47.07
N SER A 532 -19.21 10.86 47.64
CA SER A 532 -19.45 12.27 47.36
C SER A 532 -19.23 12.60 45.87
N MET A 533 -18.26 11.92 45.23
CA MET A 533 -17.94 12.14 43.82
C MET A 533 -18.86 11.38 42.82
N ASN A 534 -19.83 10.60 43.30
CA ASN A 534 -20.67 9.77 42.43
C ASN A 534 -21.56 10.61 41.50
N GLY A 535 -22.07 11.75 42.00
CA GLY A 535 -22.86 12.69 41.19
C GLY A 535 -22.06 13.22 40.00
N PHE A 536 -20.84 13.71 40.27
CA PHE A 536 -19.91 14.16 39.24
C PHE A 536 -19.53 13.03 38.26
N LYS A 537 -19.21 11.84 38.76
CA LYS A 537 -18.87 10.68 37.93
C LYS A 537 -19.94 10.36 36.90
N GLU A 538 -21.21 10.29 37.32
CA GLU A 538 -22.31 9.97 36.40
C GLU A 538 -22.61 11.13 35.43
N ALA A 539 -22.48 12.38 35.88
CA ALA A 539 -22.60 13.55 35.00
C ALA A 539 -21.50 13.59 33.93
N ALA A 540 -20.24 13.36 34.33
CA ALA A 540 -19.09 13.30 33.43
C ALA A 540 -19.22 12.16 32.42
N LYS A 541 -19.66 10.98 32.86
CA LYS A 541 -19.97 9.84 31.97
C LYS A 541 -20.99 10.21 30.91
N ARG A 542 -22.11 10.85 31.28
CA ARG A 542 -23.15 11.28 30.33
C ARG A 542 -22.63 12.36 29.37
N ALA A 543 -21.91 13.35 29.89
CA ALA A 543 -21.34 14.43 29.10
C ALA A 543 -20.32 13.91 28.07
N MET A 544 -19.41 13.02 28.48
CA MET A 544 -18.45 12.37 27.58
C MET A 544 -19.13 11.54 26.50
N MET A 545 -20.15 10.75 26.85
CA MET A 545 -20.91 9.98 25.85
C MET A 545 -21.63 10.90 24.85
N LYS A 546 -22.26 11.99 25.33
CA LYS A 546 -22.95 12.95 24.46
C LYS A 546 -21.96 13.60 23.50
N MET A 547 -20.87 14.15 24.01
CA MET A 547 -19.82 14.79 23.22
C MET A 547 -19.23 13.83 22.17
N ALA A 548 -18.84 12.62 22.58
CA ALA A 548 -18.28 11.63 21.67
C ALA A 548 -19.28 11.26 20.56
N ASN A 549 -20.53 10.96 20.92
CA ASN A 549 -21.55 10.57 19.94
C ASN A 549 -21.93 11.71 18.99
N GLU A 550 -21.93 12.97 19.44
CA GLU A 550 -22.12 14.13 18.57
C GLU A 550 -20.98 14.24 17.55
N MET A 551 -19.72 14.01 17.97
CA MET A 551 -18.56 13.99 17.08
C MET A 551 -18.61 12.83 16.07
N PHE A 552 -19.01 11.62 16.48
CA PHE A 552 -19.11 10.48 15.56
C PHE A 552 -20.36 10.51 14.67
N LYS A 553 -21.39 11.29 15.03
CA LYS A 553 -22.61 11.47 14.23
C LYS A 553 -22.34 12.18 12.91
N GLU A 554 -21.38 13.11 12.88
CA GLU A 554 -20.95 13.76 11.64
C GLU A 554 -20.32 12.76 10.65
N GLY A 555 -19.73 11.67 11.19
CA GLY A 555 -19.06 10.62 10.44
C GLY A 555 -17.71 11.05 9.88
N ILE A 556 -16.83 10.09 9.66
CA ILE A 556 -15.58 10.30 8.93
C ILE A 556 -15.90 10.09 7.44
N ASN A 557 -15.74 11.13 6.63
CA ASN A 557 -15.92 11.01 5.19
C ASN A 557 -14.84 10.08 4.63
N LEU A 558 -15.28 8.97 4.05
CA LEU A 558 -14.46 8.15 3.17
C LEU A 558 -14.53 8.80 1.80
N ASN A 559 -13.53 9.62 1.49
CA ASN A 559 -13.51 10.25 0.18
C ASN A 559 -13.15 9.22 -0.88
N GLU A 560 -13.94 9.18 -1.95
CA GLU A 560 -13.46 8.79 -3.28
C GLU A 560 -12.51 9.89 -3.77
N SER A 561 -11.31 9.94 -3.20
CA SER A 561 -10.29 10.83 -3.73
C SER A 561 -9.88 10.25 -5.08
N THR A 562 -9.99 11.07 -6.14
CA THR A 562 -9.46 10.75 -7.48
C THR A 562 -7.97 10.43 -7.44
N ALA A 563 -7.26 10.85 -6.39
CA ALA A 563 -5.87 10.53 -6.12
C ALA A 563 -5.69 9.23 -5.30
N SER A 564 -6.69 8.80 -4.51
CA SER A 564 -6.59 7.64 -3.62
C SER A 564 -6.84 6.30 -4.32
N ARG A 565 -7.38 6.26 -5.55
CA ARG A 565 -7.60 5.02 -6.34
C ARG A 565 -8.48 3.96 -5.65
N LEU A 566 -9.02 4.29 -4.49
CA LEU A 566 -9.87 3.48 -3.63
C LEU A 566 -11.30 4.02 -3.73
N SER A 567 -12.27 3.13 -3.85
CA SER A 567 -13.70 3.47 -3.85
C SER A 567 -14.52 2.43 -3.09
N ASN A 568 -15.76 2.78 -2.74
CA ASN A 568 -16.67 1.92 -1.98
C ASN A 568 -16.04 1.29 -0.73
N THR A 569 -15.22 2.05 -0.03
CA THR A 569 -14.56 1.58 1.18
C THR A 569 -15.59 1.33 2.29
N SER A 570 -15.50 0.19 2.96
CA SER A 570 -16.32 -0.15 4.13
C SER A 570 -15.45 -0.63 5.28
N ILE A 571 -15.90 -0.39 6.51
CA ILE A 571 -15.23 -0.89 7.72
C ILE A 571 -16.24 -1.67 8.54
N SER A 572 -15.84 -2.87 8.95
CA SER A 572 -16.59 -3.71 9.89
C SER A 572 -15.66 -4.26 10.97
N LEU A 573 -16.26 -4.65 12.09
CA LEU A 573 -15.54 -5.30 13.19
C LEU A 573 -15.86 -6.80 13.16
N VAL A 574 -14.83 -7.63 13.18
CA VAL A 574 -14.91 -9.09 13.23
C VAL A 574 -14.15 -9.59 14.47
N ASN A 575 -14.28 -10.87 14.82
CA ASN A 575 -13.60 -11.41 15.99
C ASN A 575 -12.07 -11.23 15.88
N GLY A 576 -11.49 -10.52 16.84
CA GLY A 576 -10.06 -10.25 16.94
C GLY A 576 -9.50 -9.28 15.90
N ALA A 577 -10.32 -8.65 15.04
CA ALA A 577 -9.81 -7.78 13.98
C ALA A 577 -10.80 -6.75 13.43
N ILE A 578 -10.27 -5.71 12.80
CA ILE A 578 -11.01 -4.76 11.96
C ILE A 578 -10.90 -5.26 10.51
N LEU A 579 -12.02 -5.36 9.81
CA LEU A 579 -12.08 -5.68 8.39
C LEU A 579 -12.36 -4.40 7.60
N LEU A 580 -11.38 -3.98 6.81
CA LEU A 580 -11.49 -2.92 5.82
C LEU A 580 -11.69 -3.57 4.45
N GLN A 581 -12.72 -3.16 3.72
CA GLN A 581 -12.97 -3.64 2.36
C GLN A 581 -13.03 -2.46 1.42
N THR A 582 -12.47 -2.60 0.22
CA THR A 582 -12.39 -1.49 -0.73
C THR A 582 -12.29 -2.00 -2.16
N LYS A 583 -12.73 -1.18 -3.10
CA LYS A 583 -12.45 -1.37 -4.52
C LYS A 583 -11.18 -0.61 -4.89
N LEU A 584 -10.30 -1.25 -5.65
CA LEU A 584 -9.03 -0.70 -6.09
C LEU A 584 -8.97 -0.74 -7.62
N ASP A 585 -8.63 0.39 -8.23
CA ASP A 585 -8.42 0.52 -9.68
C ASP A 585 -6.91 0.52 -10.00
N ILE A 586 -6.40 -0.65 -10.39
CA ILE A 586 -5.00 -0.87 -10.77
C ILE A 586 -4.72 -0.33 -12.16
N GLU A 587 -5.66 -0.49 -13.10
CA GLU A 587 -5.48 -0.05 -14.48
C GLU A 587 -5.18 1.45 -14.54
N ARG A 588 -5.96 2.26 -13.81
CA ARG A 588 -5.71 3.71 -13.71
C ARG A 588 -4.35 4.03 -13.09
N SER A 589 -3.87 3.22 -12.14
CA SER A 589 -2.52 3.39 -11.58
C SER A 589 -1.44 3.22 -12.64
N PHE A 590 -1.59 2.19 -13.47
CA PHE A 590 -0.59 1.82 -14.47
C PHE A 590 -0.59 2.80 -15.65
N TYR A 591 -1.77 3.21 -16.13
CA TYR A 591 -1.88 4.08 -17.30
C TYR A 591 -1.60 5.56 -17.04
N GLN A 592 -1.85 6.10 -15.83
CA GLN A 592 -1.63 7.52 -15.52
C GLN A 592 -0.15 7.92 -15.33
N GLN A 593 0.76 6.96 -15.15
CA GLN A 593 2.19 7.24 -14.97
C GLN A 593 2.95 7.39 -16.30
N MET A 594 2.28 7.22 -17.45
CA MET A 594 2.92 7.33 -18.76
C MET A 594 2.56 8.67 -19.44
N PRO A 595 3.53 9.37 -20.06
CA PRO A 595 3.23 10.54 -20.88
C PRO A 595 2.26 10.11 -21.98
N THR A 596 1.14 10.81 -22.10
CA THR A 596 0.26 10.73 -23.26
C THR A 596 1.01 11.28 -24.47
N SER A 597 1.83 10.45 -25.11
CA SER A 597 2.28 10.65 -26.48
C SER A 597 1.75 9.48 -27.31
N LEU A 598 0.53 9.68 -27.80
CA LEU A 598 0.00 8.98 -28.97
C LEU A 598 0.65 9.56 -30.23
#